data_AF-A0A0Q8FZ81-F1
#
_entry.id   AF-A0A0Q8FZ81-F1
#
_cell.length_a   1.000
_cell.length_b   1.000
_cell.length_c   1.000
_cell.angle_alpha   90.00
_cell.angle_beta   90.00
_cell.angle_gamma   90.00
#
_symmetry.space_group_name_H-M   'P 1'
#
loop_
_entity.id
_entity.type
_entity.pdbx_description
1 polymer ?
#
loop_
_entity_poly.entity_id
_entity_poly.type
_entity_poly.pdbx_seq_one_letter_code
_entity_poly.pdbx_strand_id
1 'polypeptide(L)'
;MTTKLRREDSVGSTTAKDEVGLVRQAHALTADLTTPSRAFYWADLILTAAAAWGGLALSATTRSLPVGLVAGLVSLLALYRGLSFIHEISHLRPRDVPGFRLGWNLLVGVPLMTPSMMYEGVHNLHHAKDRFGTPRDPEYLPLGRFSQAKLAGFALISLLAPLGVILRSGVLIPLSFMLPAVRRMVKTKLSALVINPDFVREDNDKTRPDWLAQEVGCWLWCWGVAALTVAGVVPLRVVATWFAVFSLATFVNQLRTLVAHYWQNDGERMSFEAQFLDSVNVPPPALLPFLWAPVGLRYHALHHLLPRLPYHNLGKAHRRLSRELAAASSYHRVEEAGLTPALIKLFRRVKSNRVPAEVRAARVP
;
A
#
# COMPACT_ATOMS: atom_id res chain seq x y z
N MET A 1 48.82 -3.50 -22.89
CA MET A 1 48.43 -3.11 -21.51
C MET A 1 47.00 -2.61 -21.55
N THR A 2 46.03 -3.50 -21.33
CA THR A 2 44.59 -3.20 -21.41
C THR A 2 43.99 -3.45 -20.04
N THR A 3 43.68 -2.35 -19.35
CA THR A 3 43.15 -2.33 -17.99
C THR A 3 41.71 -2.83 -18.01
N LYS A 4 41.49 -4.05 -17.49
CA LYS A 4 40.14 -4.59 -17.21
C LYS A 4 39.47 -3.72 -16.14
N LEU A 5 38.47 -2.94 -16.53
CA LEU A 5 37.55 -2.31 -15.59
C LEU A 5 36.73 -3.39 -14.90
N ARG A 6 36.96 -3.53 -13.59
CA ARG A 6 36.27 -4.45 -12.69
C ARG A 6 34.84 -3.93 -12.50
N ARG A 7 33.86 -4.72 -12.92
CA ARG A 7 32.44 -4.49 -12.63
C ARG A 7 32.20 -4.73 -11.14
N GLU A 8 32.06 -3.66 -10.36
CA GLU A 8 31.52 -3.71 -9.01
C GLU A 8 30.00 -3.60 -9.10
N ASP A 9 29.33 -4.73 -9.32
CA ASP A 9 27.88 -4.90 -9.11
C ASP A 9 27.62 -6.38 -8.90
N SER A 10 28.11 -6.92 -7.78
CA SER A 10 27.54 -8.12 -7.19
C SER A 10 26.82 -7.71 -5.93
N VAL A 11 25.49 -7.72 -5.99
CA VAL A 11 24.68 -7.98 -4.79
C VAL A 11 25.25 -9.27 -4.22
N GLY A 12 25.94 -9.18 -3.08
CA GLY A 12 26.68 -10.30 -2.49
C GLY A 12 25.82 -11.55 -2.44
N SER A 13 26.30 -12.63 -3.08
CA SER A 13 25.69 -13.95 -3.01
C SER A 13 25.65 -14.37 -1.55
N THR A 14 24.46 -14.25 -0.95
CA THR A 14 24.19 -14.65 0.43
C THR A 14 23.74 -16.11 0.39
N THR A 15 24.27 -16.95 1.28
CA THR A 15 24.01 -18.39 1.20
C THR A 15 22.62 -18.70 1.78
N ALA A 16 21.96 -19.77 1.32
CA ALA A 16 20.66 -20.20 1.87
C ALA A 16 20.68 -20.45 3.40
N LYS A 17 21.87 -20.66 3.99
CA LYS A 17 22.06 -20.78 5.44
C LYS A 17 21.91 -19.43 6.16
N ASP A 18 22.37 -18.35 5.54
CA ASP A 18 22.29 -16.99 6.09
C ASP A 18 20.84 -16.47 6.06
N GLU A 19 20.08 -16.78 4.99
CA GLU A 19 18.64 -16.50 4.86
C GLU A 19 17.83 -17.17 5.99
N VAL A 20 18.04 -18.47 6.21
CA VAL A 20 17.42 -19.21 7.33
C VAL A 20 17.85 -18.62 8.68
N GLY A 21 19.09 -18.12 8.76
CA GLY A 21 19.65 -17.48 9.94
C GLY A 21 18.92 -16.20 10.35
N LEU A 22 18.68 -15.27 9.42
CA LEU A 22 18.02 -13.99 9.71
C LEU A 22 16.55 -14.20 10.13
N VAL A 23 15.80 -14.98 9.35
CA VAL A 23 14.37 -15.23 9.61
C VAL A 23 14.17 -15.89 10.97
N ARG A 24 14.96 -16.93 11.27
CA ARG A 24 14.88 -17.64 12.55
C ARG A 24 15.20 -16.72 13.73
N GLN A 25 16.26 -15.92 13.63
CA GLN A 25 16.63 -14.97 14.69
C GLN A 25 15.53 -13.92 14.89
N ALA A 26 14.99 -13.37 13.79
CA ALA A 26 13.93 -12.37 13.86
C ALA A 26 12.69 -12.91 14.59
N HIS A 27 12.22 -14.10 14.20
CA HIS A 27 11.10 -14.76 14.87
C HIS A 27 11.37 -15.04 16.35
N ALA A 28 12.56 -15.54 16.70
CA ALA A 28 12.92 -15.84 18.08
C ALA A 28 12.94 -14.58 18.96
N LEU A 29 13.54 -13.49 18.45
CA LEU A 29 13.67 -12.24 19.17
C LEU A 29 12.35 -11.48 19.33
N THR A 30 11.32 -11.78 18.53
CA THR A 30 10.04 -11.04 18.54
C THR A 30 8.83 -11.91 18.89
N ALA A 31 9.03 -13.13 19.40
CA ALA A 31 7.92 -14.06 19.66
C ALA A 31 6.85 -13.49 20.60
N ASP A 32 7.26 -12.71 21.61
CA ASP A 32 6.40 -12.01 22.59
C ASP A 32 5.59 -10.85 21.99
N LEU A 33 5.87 -10.44 20.75
CA LEU A 33 5.27 -9.26 20.12
C LEU A 33 4.17 -9.60 19.11
N THR A 34 3.82 -10.87 18.94
CA THR A 34 2.93 -11.35 17.88
C THR A 34 1.43 -11.20 18.17
N THR A 35 1.05 -10.87 19.41
CA THR A 35 -0.36 -10.76 19.81
C THR A 35 -0.88 -9.33 19.62
N PRO A 36 -1.92 -9.09 18.79
CA PRO A 36 -2.47 -7.76 18.61
C PRO A 36 -3.33 -7.33 19.81
N SER A 37 -3.19 -6.06 20.22
CA SER A 37 -4.05 -5.45 21.24
C SER A 37 -5.38 -4.98 20.66
N ARG A 38 -6.49 -5.66 21.02
CA ARG A 38 -7.83 -5.30 20.52
C ARG A 38 -8.23 -3.86 20.84
N ALA A 39 -7.97 -3.42 22.07
CA ALA A 39 -8.27 -2.06 22.52
C ALA A 39 -7.51 -1.01 21.71
N PHE A 40 -6.23 -1.28 21.41
CA PHE A 40 -5.40 -0.37 20.60
C PHE A 40 -5.97 -0.20 19.19
N TYR A 41 -6.33 -1.30 18.52
CA TYR A 41 -6.86 -1.25 17.15
C TYR A 41 -8.16 -0.45 17.08
N TRP A 42 -9.12 -0.77 17.96
CA TRP A 42 -10.41 -0.09 17.96
C TRP A 42 -10.28 1.39 18.34
N ALA A 43 -9.49 1.72 19.36
CA ALA A 43 -9.25 3.11 19.73
C ALA A 43 -8.59 3.90 18.60
N ASP A 44 -7.54 3.36 17.98
CA ASP A 44 -6.82 4.01 16.87
C ASP A 44 -7.75 4.20 15.66
N LEU A 45 -8.53 3.18 15.29
CA LEU A 45 -9.51 3.29 14.20
C LEU A 45 -10.57 4.35 14.47
N ILE A 46 -11.19 4.35 15.66
CA ILE A 46 -12.26 5.30 16.00
C ILE A 46 -11.73 6.73 16.03
N LEU A 47 -10.57 6.96 16.67
CA LEU A 47 -9.94 8.28 16.72
C LEU A 47 -9.51 8.75 15.32
N THR A 48 -8.96 7.84 14.51
CA THR A 48 -8.58 8.13 13.12
C THR A 48 -9.81 8.49 12.28
N ALA A 49 -10.91 7.73 12.39
CA ALA A 49 -12.15 7.99 11.67
C ALA A 49 -12.79 9.32 12.12
N ALA A 50 -12.81 9.59 13.43
CA ALA A 50 -13.33 10.86 13.96
C ALA A 50 -12.53 12.07 13.44
N ALA A 51 -11.19 11.99 13.43
CA ALA A 51 -10.34 13.04 12.88
C ALA A 51 -10.52 13.21 11.35
N ALA A 52 -10.61 12.09 10.62
CA ALA A 52 -10.84 12.05 9.19
C ALA A 52 -12.14 12.77 8.79
N TRP A 53 -13.27 12.30 9.33
CA TRP A 53 -14.59 12.81 8.98
C TRP A 53 -14.90 14.16 9.62
N GLY A 54 -14.43 14.41 10.86
CA GLY A 54 -14.55 15.71 11.51
C GLY A 54 -13.75 16.80 10.80
N GLY A 55 -12.51 16.50 10.41
CA GLY A 55 -11.69 17.40 9.59
C GLY A 55 -12.32 17.68 8.22
N LEU A 56 -12.88 16.66 7.58
CA LEU A 56 -13.57 16.80 6.30
C LEU A 56 -14.79 17.71 6.43
N ALA A 57 -15.65 17.45 7.43
CA ALA A 57 -16.85 18.21 7.69
C ALA A 57 -16.54 19.67 7.99
N LEU A 58 -15.54 19.94 8.84
CA LEU A 58 -15.11 21.29 9.16
C LEU A 58 -14.51 22.00 7.94
N SER A 59 -13.66 21.32 7.16
CA SER A 59 -13.08 21.85 5.93
C SER A 59 -14.13 22.25 4.90
N ALA A 60 -15.19 21.43 4.78
CA ALA A 60 -16.25 21.63 3.80
C ALA A 60 -17.27 22.69 4.22
N THR A 61 -17.47 22.93 5.53
CA THR A 61 -18.55 23.81 6.02
C THR A 61 -18.07 25.16 6.55
N THR A 62 -16.82 25.27 7.00
CA THR A 62 -16.29 26.55 7.52
C THR A 62 -16.24 27.64 6.46
N ARG A 63 -16.42 28.89 6.88
CA ARG A 63 -16.22 30.09 6.04
C ARG A 63 -14.80 30.65 6.12
N SER A 64 -14.01 30.22 7.10
CA SER A 64 -12.63 30.66 7.28
C SER A 64 -11.69 29.79 6.46
N LEU A 65 -11.03 30.37 5.45
CA LEU A 65 -10.09 29.64 4.59
C LEU A 65 -8.93 29.02 5.40
N PRO A 66 -8.24 29.72 6.32
CA PRO A 66 -7.18 29.11 7.13
C PRO A 66 -7.67 27.90 7.94
N VAL A 67 -8.84 28.01 8.57
CA VAL A 67 -9.44 26.88 9.32
C VAL A 67 -9.77 25.72 8.39
N GLY A 68 -10.30 26.02 7.20
CA GLY A 68 -10.61 25.02 6.19
C GLY A 68 -9.37 24.26 5.72
N LEU A 69 -8.27 24.96 5.45
CA LEU A 69 -7.02 24.35 5.02
C LEU A 69 -6.40 23.45 6.11
N VAL A 70 -6.39 23.91 7.36
CA VAL A 70 -5.87 23.09 8.49
C VAL A 70 -6.75 21.87 8.71
N ALA A 71 -8.07 22.03 8.72
CA ALA A 71 -9.01 20.92 8.88
C ALA A 71 -8.91 19.92 7.72
N GLY A 72 -8.73 20.41 6.48
CA GLY A 72 -8.50 19.60 5.29
C GLY A 72 -7.20 18.81 5.37
N LEU A 73 -6.12 19.40 5.88
CA LEU A 73 -4.85 18.69 6.11
C LEU A 73 -4.98 17.60 7.19
N VAL A 74 -5.68 17.88 8.30
CA VAL A 74 -5.97 16.87 9.33
C VAL A 74 -6.79 15.73 8.73
N SER A 75 -7.83 16.07 7.96
CA SER A 75 -8.67 15.09 7.26
C SER A 75 -7.86 14.23 6.30
N LEU A 76 -6.99 14.83 5.48
CA LEU A 76 -6.10 14.15 4.55
C LEU A 76 -5.22 13.11 5.25
N LEU A 77 -4.50 13.53 6.29
CA LEU A 77 -3.57 12.64 7.00
C LEU A 77 -4.32 11.52 7.75
N ALA A 78 -5.47 11.83 8.36
CA ALA A 78 -6.30 10.87 9.06
C ALA A 78 -7.01 9.90 8.10
N LEU A 79 -7.54 10.36 6.96
CA LEU A 79 -8.12 9.51 5.93
C LEU A 79 -7.08 8.58 5.33
N TYR A 80 -5.89 9.09 5.02
CA TYR A 80 -4.80 8.25 4.52
C TYR A 80 -4.38 7.19 5.54
N ARG A 81 -4.24 7.55 6.82
CA ARG A 81 -4.03 6.59 7.92
C ARG A 81 -5.15 5.56 8.01
N GLY A 82 -6.40 6.02 7.97
CA GLY A 82 -7.61 5.20 8.00
C GLY A 82 -7.62 4.17 6.89
N LEU A 83 -7.35 4.62 5.65
CA LEU A 83 -7.24 3.75 4.48
C LEU A 83 -6.11 2.73 4.63
N SER A 84 -4.97 3.14 5.20
CA SER A 84 -3.79 2.28 5.37
C SER A 84 -4.03 1.07 6.30
N PHE A 85 -5.02 1.11 7.19
CA PHE A 85 -5.42 -0.07 7.97
C PHE A 85 -5.85 -1.25 7.11
N ILE A 86 -6.25 -1.04 5.85
CA ILE A 86 -6.57 -2.14 4.94
C ILE A 86 -5.40 -3.13 4.80
N HIS A 87 -4.16 -2.64 4.88
CA HIS A 87 -2.96 -3.45 4.85
C HIS A 87 -2.83 -4.37 6.07
N GLU A 88 -3.10 -3.82 7.23
CA GLU A 88 -3.11 -4.58 8.48
C GLU A 88 -4.25 -5.61 8.50
N ILE A 89 -5.43 -5.24 8.00
CA ILE A 89 -6.59 -6.15 7.90
C ILE A 89 -6.26 -7.38 7.05
N SER A 90 -5.44 -7.25 6.00
CA SER A 90 -5.02 -8.38 5.15
C SER A 90 -4.12 -9.40 5.86
N HIS A 91 -3.54 -9.06 7.02
CA HIS A 91 -2.70 -9.97 7.81
C HIS A 91 -3.33 -10.39 9.14
N LEU A 92 -4.30 -9.64 9.64
CA LEU A 92 -5.06 -10.00 10.85
C LEU A 92 -5.86 -11.29 10.63
N ARG A 93 -5.80 -12.21 11.59
CA ARG A 93 -6.71 -13.35 11.61
C ARG A 93 -8.08 -12.88 12.12
N PRO A 94 -9.21 -13.42 11.61
CA PRO A 94 -10.55 -12.97 12.01
C PRO A 94 -10.83 -12.96 13.52
N ARG A 95 -10.19 -13.86 14.27
CA ARG A 95 -10.33 -14.02 15.73
C ARG A 95 -9.46 -13.08 16.58
N ASP A 96 -8.44 -12.46 15.97
CA ASP A 96 -7.46 -11.67 16.70
C ASP A 96 -8.08 -10.37 17.22
N VAL A 97 -8.77 -9.65 16.32
CA VAL A 97 -9.53 -8.43 16.65
C VAL A 97 -10.97 -8.56 16.11
N PRO A 98 -11.87 -9.22 16.87
CA PRO A 98 -13.24 -9.48 16.43
C PRO A 98 -13.98 -8.21 16.01
N GLY A 99 -14.73 -8.30 14.91
CA GLY A 99 -15.52 -7.19 14.37
C GLY A 99 -14.73 -6.08 13.67
N PHE A 100 -13.40 -6.04 13.79
CA PHE A 100 -12.59 -4.92 13.31
C PHE A 100 -12.73 -4.68 11.80
N ARG A 101 -12.69 -5.74 10.99
CA ARG A 101 -12.89 -5.66 9.53
C ARG A 101 -14.24 -5.06 9.16
N LEU A 102 -15.31 -5.42 9.87
CA LEU A 102 -16.64 -4.86 9.62
C LEU A 102 -16.70 -3.39 10.03
N GLY A 103 -16.23 -3.06 11.25
CA GLY A 103 -16.19 -1.67 11.71
C GLY A 103 -15.36 -0.77 10.80
N TRP A 104 -14.20 -1.24 10.35
CA TRP A 104 -13.36 -0.52 9.40
C TRP A 104 -14.05 -0.31 8.06
N ASN A 105 -14.75 -1.33 7.52
CA ASN A 105 -15.52 -1.16 6.29
C ASN A 105 -16.64 -0.12 6.46
N LEU A 106 -17.35 -0.11 7.58
CA LEU A 106 -18.41 0.86 7.83
C LEU A 106 -17.86 2.29 8.01
N LEU A 107 -16.73 2.44 8.70
CA LEU A 107 -16.14 3.74 9.01
C LEU A 107 -15.25 4.32 7.90
N VAL A 108 -14.63 3.48 7.07
CA VAL A 108 -13.61 3.90 6.10
C VAL A 108 -13.82 3.22 4.74
N GLY A 109 -13.86 1.89 4.70
CA GLY A 109 -13.85 1.13 3.45
C GLY A 109 -15.00 1.48 2.49
N VAL A 110 -16.24 1.40 2.96
CA VAL A 110 -17.45 1.73 2.18
C VAL A 110 -17.55 3.24 1.90
N PRO A 111 -17.34 4.14 2.89
CA PRO A 111 -17.33 5.58 2.62
C PRO A 111 -16.32 6.03 1.57
N LEU A 112 -15.19 5.32 1.43
CA LEU A 112 -14.19 5.55 0.38
C LEU A 112 -14.37 4.66 -0.85
N MET A 113 -15.39 3.79 -0.87
CA MET A 113 -15.63 2.81 -1.95
C MET A 113 -14.43 1.88 -2.23
N THR A 114 -13.58 1.68 -1.22
CA THR A 114 -12.41 0.79 -1.20
C THR A 114 -12.54 -0.22 -0.05
N PRO A 115 -13.56 -1.10 -0.07
CA PRO A 115 -13.81 -2.01 1.03
C PRO A 115 -12.72 -3.08 1.13
N SER A 116 -12.61 -3.75 2.28
CA SER A 116 -11.49 -4.63 2.61
C SER A 116 -11.32 -5.80 1.65
N MET A 117 -12.40 -6.25 1.01
CA MET A 117 -12.35 -7.29 -0.02
C MET A 117 -11.42 -6.92 -1.18
N MET A 118 -11.19 -5.63 -1.43
CA MET A 118 -10.27 -5.16 -2.47
C MET A 118 -8.80 -5.39 -2.13
N TYR A 119 -8.48 -5.90 -0.94
CA TYR A 119 -7.09 -6.13 -0.53
C TYR A 119 -6.88 -7.44 0.22
N GLU A 120 -7.94 -7.97 0.84
CA GLU A 120 -7.96 -9.29 1.48
C GLU A 120 -7.49 -10.36 0.48
N GLY A 121 -6.48 -11.15 0.84
CA GLY A 121 -5.90 -12.18 -0.03
C GLY A 121 -4.99 -11.65 -1.13
N VAL A 122 -5.15 -10.40 -1.59
CA VAL A 122 -4.32 -9.78 -2.64
C VAL A 122 -2.91 -9.54 -2.13
N HIS A 123 -2.79 -8.81 -1.02
CA HIS A 123 -1.49 -8.51 -0.45
C HIS A 123 -0.74 -9.77 0.03
N ASN A 124 -1.46 -10.83 0.44
CA ASN A 124 -0.82 -12.11 0.78
C ASN A 124 -0.14 -12.78 -0.43
N LEU A 125 -0.63 -12.55 -1.66
CA LEU A 125 0.03 -13.03 -2.88
C LEU A 125 1.35 -12.31 -3.13
N HIS A 126 1.45 -11.03 -2.74
CA HIS A 126 2.70 -10.28 -2.82
C HIS A 126 3.78 -10.91 -1.91
N HIS A 127 3.43 -11.34 -0.70
CA HIS A 127 4.36 -12.06 0.21
C HIS A 127 4.67 -13.51 -0.22
N ALA A 128 3.97 -14.05 -1.22
CA ALA A 128 4.11 -15.46 -1.56
C ALA A 128 5.43 -15.73 -2.31
N LYS A 129 6.22 -16.68 -1.81
CA LYS A 129 7.55 -17.03 -2.36
C LYS A 129 7.56 -17.35 -3.85
N ASP A 130 6.48 -17.95 -4.36
CA ASP A 130 6.37 -18.34 -5.76
C ASP A 130 5.83 -17.23 -6.68
N ARG A 131 5.41 -16.09 -6.11
CA ARG A 131 4.78 -14.98 -6.82
C ARG A 131 5.48 -13.63 -6.68
N PHE A 132 6.10 -13.31 -5.54
CA PHE A 132 6.73 -12.00 -5.32
C PHE A 132 7.61 -11.61 -6.50
N GLY A 133 7.42 -10.40 -7.02
CA GLY A 133 8.26 -9.85 -8.08
C GLY A 133 8.00 -10.41 -9.47
N THR A 134 7.14 -11.43 -9.62
CA THR A 134 6.75 -12.03 -10.90
C THR A 134 5.55 -11.31 -11.52
N PRO A 135 5.18 -11.58 -12.78
CA PRO A 135 3.95 -11.05 -13.38
C PRO A 135 2.65 -11.43 -12.64
N ARG A 136 2.70 -12.42 -11.73
CA ARG A 136 1.56 -12.84 -10.89
C ARG A 136 1.46 -12.07 -9.58
N ASP A 137 2.43 -11.21 -9.28
CA ASP A 137 2.41 -10.33 -8.12
C ASP A 137 1.45 -9.16 -8.36
N PRO A 138 0.40 -8.96 -7.54
CA PRO A 138 -0.48 -7.81 -7.66
C PRO A 138 0.20 -6.49 -7.31
N GLU A 139 1.24 -6.50 -6.49
CA GLU A 139 1.84 -5.30 -5.89
C GLU A 139 3.24 -5.00 -6.40
N TYR A 140 3.69 -5.72 -7.44
CA TYR A 140 5.01 -5.50 -8.00
C TYR A 140 4.98 -5.13 -9.47
N LEU A 141 5.71 -4.06 -9.79
CA LEU A 141 6.12 -3.71 -11.14
C LEU A 141 7.61 -3.38 -11.11
N PRO A 142 8.36 -3.59 -12.21
CA PRO A 142 9.78 -3.23 -12.30
C PRO A 142 9.95 -1.71 -12.44
N LEU A 143 9.49 -0.93 -11.46
CA LEU A 143 9.51 0.53 -11.46
C LEU A 143 10.95 1.07 -11.55
N GLY A 144 11.95 0.32 -11.07
CA GLY A 144 13.37 0.63 -11.24
C GLY A 144 13.86 0.64 -12.70
N ARG A 145 13.01 0.23 -13.65
CA ARG A 145 13.26 0.29 -15.11
C ARG A 145 12.41 1.33 -15.83
N PHE A 146 11.50 2.00 -15.15
CA PHE A 146 10.64 3.00 -15.76
C PHE A 146 11.45 4.25 -16.12
N SER A 147 11.01 5.02 -17.12
CA SER A 147 11.53 6.38 -17.27
C SER A 147 11.07 7.26 -16.10
N GLN A 148 11.78 8.35 -15.84
CA GLN A 148 11.34 9.34 -14.84
C GLN A 148 9.93 9.86 -15.13
N ALA A 149 9.59 10.07 -16.41
CA ALA A 149 8.25 10.46 -16.83
C ALA A 149 7.20 9.38 -16.50
N LYS A 150 7.52 8.09 -16.71
CA LYS A 150 6.61 6.99 -16.39
C LYS A 150 6.45 6.81 -14.87
N LEU A 151 7.49 7.05 -14.06
CA LEU A 151 7.38 7.10 -12.60
C LEU A 151 6.50 8.27 -12.13
N ALA A 152 6.70 9.46 -12.70
CA ALA A 152 5.86 10.61 -12.40
C ALA A 152 4.39 10.37 -12.79
N GLY A 153 4.15 9.79 -13.97
CA GLY A 153 2.81 9.39 -14.41
C GLY A 153 2.18 8.35 -13.49
N PHE A 154 2.96 7.36 -13.02
CA PHE A 154 2.53 6.38 -12.03
C PHE A 154 2.14 7.02 -10.69
N ALA A 155 2.82 8.07 -10.26
CA ALA A 155 2.42 8.84 -9.09
C ALA A 155 1.12 9.63 -9.36
N LEU A 156 1.09 10.41 -10.45
CA LEU A 156 0.01 11.35 -10.76
C LEU A 156 -1.33 10.67 -11.06
N ILE A 157 -1.32 9.47 -11.68
CA ILE A 157 -2.56 8.76 -12.00
C ILE A 157 -3.40 8.44 -10.74
N SER A 158 -2.75 8.29 -9.58
CA SER A 158 -3.44 8.03 -8.30
C SER A 158 -4.36 9.17 -7.85
N LEU A 159 -4.17 10.40 -8.35
CA LEU A 159 -5.09 11.52 -8.11
C LEU A 159 -6.50 11.24 -8.68
N LEU A 160 -6.61 10.34 -9.66
CA LEU A 160 -7.88 9.92 -10.27
C LEU A 160 -8.53 8.73 -9.56
N ALA A 161 -7.94 8.22 -8.47
CA ALA A 161 -8.49 7.07 -7.75
C ALA A 161 -9.96 7.26 -7.29
N PRO A 162 -10.40 8.43 -6.79
CA PRO A 162 -11.81 8.65 -6.44
C PRO A 162 -12.76 8.47 -7.63
N LEU A 163 -12.36 8.92 -8.84
CA LEU A 163 -13.14 8.71 -10.05
C LEU A 163 -13.23 7.21 -10.39
N GLY A 164 -12.13 6.47 -10.26
CA GLY A 164 -12.11 5.03 -10.51
C GLY A 164 -13.07 4.26 -9.59
N VAL A 165 -13.10 4.58 -8.29
CA VAL A 165 -13.99 3.90 -7.34
C VAL A 165 -15.45 4.33 -7.47
N ILE A 166 -15.72 5.57 -7.90
CA ILE A 166 -17.08 6.04 -8.26
C ILE A 166 -17.57 5.29 -9.50
N LEU A 167 -16.77 5.22 -10.56
CA LEU A 167 -17.12 4.46 -11.77
C LEU A 167 -17.39 2.99 -11.42
N ARG A 168 -16.49 2.39 -10.64
CA ARG A 168 -16.66 1.01 -10.16
C ARG A 168 -17.97 0.84 -9.38
N SER A 169 -18.21 1.67 -8.37
CA SER A 169 -19.29 1.44 -7.41
C SER A 169 -20.66 1.93 -7.89
N GLY A 170 -20.69 3.10 -8.54
CA GLY A 170 -21.92 3.71 -9.03
C GLY A 170 -22.42 3.12 -10.36
N VAL A 171 -21.52 2.58 -11.20
CA VAL A 171 -21.86 2.12 -12.55
C VAL A 171 -21.57 0.63 -12.73
N LEU A 172 -20.34 0.18 -12.49
CA LEU A 172 -19.95 -1.18 -12.87
C LEU A 172 -20.54 -2.25 -11.94
N ILE A 173 -20.62 -2.01 -10.63
CA ILE A 173 -21.28 -2.93 -9.68
C ILE A 173 -22.76 -3.17 -10.05
N PRO A 174 -23.62 -2.15 -10.18
CA PRO A 174 -25.02 -2.40 -10.54
C PRO A 174 -25.17 -3.10 -11.89
N LEU A 175 -24.42 -2.66 -12.92
CA LEU A 175 -24.42 -3.33 -14.23
C LEU A 175 -23.96 -4.79 -14.14
N SER A 176 -23.06 -5.12 -13.20
CA SER A 176 -22.59 -6.49 -13.00
C SER A 176 -23.67 -7.46 -12.56
N PHE A 177 -24.78 -6.99 -11.99
CA PHE A 177 -25.92 -7.87 -11.66
C PHE A 177 -26.74 -8.25 -12.89
N MET A 178 -26.66 -7.47 -13.97
CA MET A 178 -27.42 -7.69 -15.20
C MET A 178 -26.56 -8.33 -16.30
N LEU A 179 -25.26 -8.04 -16.33
CA LEU A 179 -24.36 -8.40 -17.41
C LEU A 179 -23.24 -9.34 -16.94
N PRO A 180 -23.24 -10.63 -17.32
CA PRO A 180 -22.22 -11.60 -16.90
C PRO A 180 -20.78 -11.19 -17.25
N ALA A 181 -20.58 -10.54 -18.40
CA ALA A 181 -19.26 -10.04 -18.81
C ALA A 181 -18.74 -8.95 -17.85
N VAL A 182 -19.61 -8.03 -17.43
CA VAL A 182 -19.27 -7.00 -16.44
C VAL A 182 -19.02 -7.64 -15.07
N ARG A 183 -19.80 -8.65 -14.67
CA ARG A 183 -19.55 -9.41 -13.43
C ARG A 183 -18.18 -10.05 -13.41
N ARG A 184 -17.78 -10.68 -14.52
CA ARG A 184 -16.44 -11.26 -14.66
C ARG A 184 -15.38 -10.18 -14.48
N MET A 185 -15.48 -9.07 -15.19
CA MET A 185 -14.54 -7.95 -15.09
C MET A 185 -14.45 -7.37 -13.66
N VAL A 186 -15.59 -7.12 -13.01
CA VAL A 186 -15.64 -6.59 -11.65
C VAL A 186 -14.96 -7.55 -10.67
N LYS A 187 -15.26 -8.85 -10.77
CA LYS A 187 -14.65 -9.87 -9.91
C LYS A 187 -13.17 -10.09 -10.18
N THR A 188 -12.70 -10.04 -11.42
CA THR A 188 -11.33 -10.45 -11.74
C THR A 188 -10.33 -9.29 -11.80
N LYS A 189 -10.74 -8.14 -12.33
CA LYS A 189 -9.86 -6.99 -12.59
C LYS A 189 -10.11 -5.81 -11.67
N LEU A 190 -11.34 -5.62 -11.21
CA LEU A 190 -11.73 -4.44 -10.42
C LEU A 190 -12.06 -4.79 -8.96
N SER A 191 -11.70 -5.98 -8.49
CA SER A 191 -11.92 -6.44 -7.11
C SER A 191 -10.64 -6.37 -6.27
N ALA A 192 -9.60 -5.71 -6.76
CA ALA A 192 -8.30 -5.64 -6.11
C ALA A 192 -7.67 -4.26 -6.28
N LEU A 193 -7.11 -3.71 -5.21
CA LEU A 193 -6.17 -2.59 -5.25
C LEU A 193 -4.79 -3.16 -5.57
N VAL A 194 -4.30 -2.87 -6.77
CA VAL A 194 -3.09 -3.46 -7.33
C VAL A 194 -2.18 -2.39 -7.91
N ILE A 195 -0.89 -2.70 -7.97
CA ILE A 195 0.11 -1.94 -8.70
C ILE A 195 0.24 -2.51 -10.11
N ASN A 196 0.18 -3.83 -10.25
CA ASN A 196 0.26 -4.55 -11.52
C ASN A 196 -1.11 -4.58 -12.22
N PRO A 197 -1.32 -3.86 -13.35
CA PRO A 197 -2.60 -3.84 -14.05
C PRO A 197 -2.93 -5.17 -14.75
N ASP A 198 -1.92 -6.01 -15.02
CA ASP A 198 -2.11 -7.31 -15.65
C ASP A 198 -2.63 -8.36 -14.69
N PHE A 199 -2.57 -8.10 -13.38
CA PHE A 199 -3.09 -8.99 -12.35
C PHE A 199 -4.55 -9.38 -12.62
N VAL A 200 -4.85 -10.66 -12.44
CA VAL A 200 -6.18 -11.24 -12.52
C VAL A 200 -6.42 -11.99 -11.23
N ARG A 201 -7.48 -11.62 -10.52
CA ARG A 201 -7.85 -12.31 -9.30
C ARG A 201 -8.36 -13.72 -9.62
N GLU A 202 -7.74 -14.74 -9.01
CA GLU A 202 -8.00 -16.16 -9.31
C GLU A 202 -9.05 -16.78 -8.38
N ASP A 203 -9.27 -16.23 -7.18
CA ASP A 203 -10.12 -16.80 -6.12
C ASP A 203 -11.63 -16.43 -6.24
N ASN A 204 -12.11 -16.21 -7.47
CA ASN A 204 -13.42 -15.61 -7.74
C ASN A 204 -14.60 -16.59 -7.91
N ASP A 205 -14.31 -17.88 -7.98
CA ASP A 205 -15.29 -18.94 -8.24
C ASP A 205 -16.06 -19.34 -6.97
N LYS A 206 -15.60 -18.91 -5.79
CA LYS A 206 -16.28 -19.15 -4.52
C LYS A 206 -17.36 -18.11 -4.28
N THR A 207 -18.52 -18.55 -3.80
CA THR A 207 -19.55 -17.65 -3.30
C THR A 207 -19.05 -16.98 -2.02
N ARG A 208 -18.97 -15.65 -2.04
CA ARG A 208 -18.50 -14.81 -0.94
C ARG A 208 -19.58 -13.79 -0.57
N PRO A 209 -20.57 -14.16 0.27
CA PRO A 209 -21.66 -13.26 0.62
C PRO A 209 -21.15 -12.00 1.34
N ASP A 210 -20.04 -12.13 2.09
CA ASP A 210 -19.40 -11.00 2.76
C ASP A 210 -18.79 -9.98 1.79
N TRP A 211 -18.31 -10.41 0.63
CA TRP A 211 -17.81 -9.51 -0.41
C TRP A 211 -18.95 -8.88 -1.20
N LEU A 212 -20.00 -9.66 -1.50
CA LEU A 212 -21.20 -9.13 -2.14
C LEU A 212 -21.83 -8.02 -1.29
N ALA A 213 -21.91 -8.20 0.04
CA ALA A 213 -22.39 -7.18 0.96
C ALA A 213 -21.55 -5.89 0.90
N GLN A 214 -20.22 -6.01 0.77
CA GLN A 214 -19.33 -4.86 0.59
C GLN A 214 -19.55 -4.14 -0.74
N GLU A 215 -19.74 -4.89 -1.84
CA GLU A 215 -20.06 -4.32 -3.16
C GLU A 215 -21.38 -3.55 -3.13
N VAL A 216 -22.44 -4.16 -2.58
CA VAL A 216 -23.75 -3.53 -2.41
C VAL A 216 -23.64 -2.30 -1.50
N GLY A 217 -22.89 -2.39 -0.40
CA GLY A 217 -22.65 -1.26 0.49
C GLY A 217 -22.01 -0.07 -0.24
N CYS A 218 -20.98 -0.31 -1.06
CA CYS A 218 -20.33 0.74 -1.86
C CYS A 218 -21.27 1.33 -2.92
N TRP A 219 -22.06 0.47 -3.58
CA TRP A 219 -23.06 0.91 -4.57
C TRP A 219 -24.13 1.81 -3.93
N LEU A 220 -24.75 1.35 -2.84
CA LEU A 220 -25.77 2.10 -2.12
C LEU A 220 -25.21 3.39 -1.51
N TRP A 221 -23.98 3.37 -0.99
CA TRP A 221 -23.32 4.57 -0.50
C TRP A 221 -23.11 5.61 -1.60
N CYS A 222 -22.56 5.18 -2.74
CA CYS A 222 -22.32 6.05 -3.90
C CYS A 222 -23.61 6.73 -4.39
N TRP A 223 -24.68 5.95 -4.56
CA TRP A 223 -25.98 6.48 -5.01
C TRP A 223 -26.70 7.27 -3.92
N GLY A 224 -26.56 6.89 -2.65
CA GLY A 224 -27.11 7.63 -1.51
C GLY A 224 -26.52 9.03 -1.42
N VAL A 225 -25.20 9.17 -1.50
CA VAL A 225 -24.52 10.48 -1.52
C VAL A 225 -24.95 11.30 -2.75
N ALA A 226 -25.03 10.68 -3.93
CA ALA A 226 -25.48 11.35 -5.15
C ALA A 226 -26.92 11.87 -5.00
N ALA A 227 -27.86 11.04 -4.52
CA ALA A 227 -29.25 11.41 -4.31
C ALA A 227 -29.39 12.53 -3.27
N LEU A 228 -28.68 12.44 -2.14
CA LEU A 228 -28.67 13.50 -1.12
C LEU A 228 -28.08 14.81 -1.64
N THR A 229 -27.11 14.74 -2.56
CA THR A 229 -26.53 15.93 -3.21
C THR A 229 -27.54 16.57 -4.17
N VAL A 230 -28.21 15.78 -5.01
CA VAL A 230 -29.26 16.25 -5.92
C VAL A 230 -30.45 16.85 -5.16
N ALA A 231 -30.82 16.25 -4.02
CA ALA A 231 -31.87 16.75 -3.14
C ALA A 231 -31.48 18.02 -2.36
N GLY A 232 -30.22 18.48 -2.46
CA GLY A 232 -29.71 19.65 -1.74
C GLY A 232 -29.41 19.42 -0.26
N VAL A 233 -29.51 18.18 0.23
CA VAL A 233 -29.21 17.82 1.63
C VAL A 233 -27.70 17.79 1.89
N VAL A 234 -26.93 17.24 0.95
CA VAL A 234 -25.46 17.25 0.98
C VAL A 234 -24.97 18.34 0.03
N PRO A 235 -24.35 19.43 0.52
CA PRO A 235 -23.84 20.46 -0.36
C PRO A 235 -22.77 19.93 -1.30
N LEU A 236 -22.77 20.37 -2.57
CA LEU A 236 -21.75 19.99 -3.56
C LEU A 236 -20.32 20.27 -3.06
N ARG A 237 -20.14 21.31 -2.25
CA ARG A 237 -18.86 21.63 -1.60
C ARG A 237 -18.33 20.48 -0.74
N VAL A 238 -19.19 19.71 -0.06
CA VAL A 238 -18.79 18.55 0.73
C VAL A 238 -18.24 17.45 -0.18
N VAL A 239 -18.94 17.14 -1.28
CA VAL A 239 -18.51 16.14 -2.27
C VAL A 239 -17.19 16.56 -2.94
N ALA A 240 -17.06 17.82 -3.32
CA ALA A 240 -15.83 18.35 -3.92
C ALA A 240 -14.64 18.31 -2.95
N THR A 241 -14.88 18.65 -1.67
CA THR A 241 -13.85 18.57 -0.62
C THR A 241 -13.44 17.11 -0.37
N TRP A 242 -14.40 16.19 -0.30
CA TRP A 242 -14.13 14.76 -0.18
C TRP A 242 -13.29 14.25 -1.34
N PHE A 243 -13.63 14.62 -2.57
CA PHE A 243 -12.89 14.22 -3.77
C PHE A 243 -11.44 14.72 -3.70
N ALA A 244 -11.23 16.00 -3.39
CA ALA A 244 -9.91 16.59 -3.29
C ALA A 244 -9.05 15.94 -2.20
N VAL A 245 -9.61 15.75 -1.00
CA VAL A 245 -8.89 15.12 0.12
C VAL A 245 -8.56 13.66 -0.20
N PHE A 246 -9.48 12.91 -0.79
CA PHE A 246 -9.24 11.52 -1.15
C PHE A 246 -8.20 11.40 -2.27
N SER A 247 -8.26 12.23 -3.32
CA SER A 247 -7.22 12.30 -4.35
C SER A 247 -5.83 12.55 -3.79
N LEU A 248 -5.71 13.49 -2.84
CA LEU A 248 -4.43 13.78 -2.19
C LEU A 248 -3.98 12.62 -1.29
N ALA A 249 -4.89 11.94 -0.60
CA ALA A 249 -4.57 10.79 0.24
C ALA A 249 -4.01 9.63 -0.60
N THR A 250 -4.61 9.36 -1.76
CA THR A 250 -4.13 8.31 -2.68
C THR A 250 -2.82 8.72 -3.35
N PHE A 251 -2.61 10.02 -3.60
CA PHE A 251 -1.32 10.52 -4.07
C PHE A 251 -0.19 10.33 -3.05
N VAL A 252 -0.44 10.64 -1.77
CA VAL A 252 0.52 10.35 -0.69
C VAL A 252 0.81 8.85 -0.61
N ASN A 253 -0.23 8.01 -0.70
CA ASN A 253 -0.03 6.55 -0.75
C ASN A 253 0.83 6.14 -1.95
N GLN A 254 0.63 6.73 -3.13
CA GLN A 254 1.38 6.40 -4.33
C GLN A 254 2.85 6.81 -4.24
N LEU A 255 3.15 7.95 -3.60
CA LEU A 255 4.51 8.35 -3.27
C LEU A 255 5.15 7.36 -2.28
N ARG A 256 4.40 6.91 -1.26
CA ARG A 256 4.84 5.84 -0.36
C ARG A 256 5.14 4.57 -1.13
N THR A 257 4.27 4.16 -2.05
CA THR A 257 4.48 2.99 -2.90
C THR A 257 5.80 3.09 -3.64
N LEU A 258 6.11 4.22 -4.29
CA LEU A 258 7.38 4.40 -4.99
C LEU A 258 8.62 4.13 -4.11
N VAL A 259 8.52 4.33 -2.80
CA VAL A 259 9.62 4.09 -1.84
C VAL A 259 9.45 2.84 -1.00
N ALA A 260 8.40 2.03 -1.21
CA ALA A 260 8.17 0.80 -0.44
C ALA A 260 9.19 -0.31 -0.79
N HIS A 261 9.63 -0.31 -2.04
CA HIS A 261 10.63 -1.22 -2.58
C HIS A 261 11.71 -0.48 -3.37
N TYR A 262 12.82 -1.15 -3.63
CA TYR A 262 13.88 -0.71 -4.54
C TYR A 262 13.58 -1.06 -6.01
N TRP A 263 12.58 -1.92 -6.24
CA TRP A 263 12.01 -2.25 -7.54
C TRP A 263 13.05 -2.80 -8.53
N GLN A 264 14.00 -3.60 -8.04
CA GLN A 264 15.15 -4.06 -8.82
C GLN A 264 14.89 -5.33 -9.63
N ASN A 265 13.90 -6.12 -9.23
CA ASN A 265 13.58 -7.38 -9.89
C ASN A 265 12.80 -7.22 -11.21
N ASP A 266 13.02 -8.17 -12.12
CA ASP A 266 12.63 -8.08 -13.53
C ASP A 266 11.48 -8.99 -13.95
N GLY A 267 10.71 -9.50 -13.00
CA GLY A 267 9.68 -10.52 -13.26
C GLY A 267 10.10 -11.92 -12.84
N GLU A 268 11.32 -12.10 -12.33
CA GLU A 268 11.84 -13.38 -11.87
C GLU A 268 11.41 -13.68 -10.43
N ARG A 269 11.41 -14.95 -10.04
CA ARG A 269 11.14 -15.34 -8.66
C ARG A 269 12.31 -14.92 -7.75
N MET A 270 11.99 -14.38 -6.58
CA MET A 270 12.96 -13.94 -5.58
C MET A 270 12.97 -14.87 -4.36
N SER A 271 14.17 -15.15 -3.82
CA SER A 271 14.29 -15.75 -2.48
C SER A 271 13.71 -14.81 -1.43
N PHE A 272 13.34 -15.33 -0.25
CA PHE A 272 12.73 -14.51 0.79
C PHE A 272 13.69 -13.40 1.25
N GLU A 273 14.98 -13.70 1.36
CA GLU A 273 15.98 -12.66 1.66
C GLU A 273 16.07 -11.60 0.55
N ALA A 274 15.99 -11.98 -0.73
CA ALA A 274 16.00 -11.03 -1.81
C ALA A 274 14.75 -10.12 -1.78
N GLN A 275 13.57 -10.67 -1.42
CA GLN A 275 12.34 -9.89 -1.22
C GLN A 275 12.52 -8.87 -0.09
N PHE A 276 13.10 -9.31 1.03
CA PHE A 276 13.43 -8.43 2.16
C PHE A 276 14.40 -7.32 1.73
N LEU A 277 15.48 -7.66 1.03
CA LEU A 277 16.50 -6.72 0.56
C LEU A 277 16.01 -5.75 -0.52
N ASP A 278 14.98 -6.13 -1.27
CA ASP A 278 14.30 -5.21 -2.21
C ASP A 278 13.25 -4.35 -1.51
N SER A 279 12.95 -4.56 -0.22
CA SER A 279 12.01 -3.74 0.55
C SER A 279 12.71 -2.62 1.31
N VAL A 280 11.95 -1.61 1.75
CA VAL A 280 12.49 -0.44 2.45
C VAL A 280 11.89 -0.26 3.84
N ASN A 281 12.74 0.09 4.80
CA ASN A 281 12.36 0.68 6.09
C ASN A 281 12.76 2.16 6.11
N VAL A 282 11.97 2.98 6.80
CA VAL A 282 12.30 4.38 7.13
C VAL A 282 12.09 4.60 8.63
N PRO A 283 13.00 4.06 9.46
CA PRO A 283 12.85 4.07 10.91
C PRO A 283 13.19 5.44 11.52
N PRO A 284 12.95 5.63 12.83
CA PRO A 284 13.54 6.72 13.59
C PRO A 284 15.07 6.81 13.37
N PRO A 285 15.69 8.00 13.40
CA PRO A 285 15.16 9.26 13.96
C PRO A 285 14.20 10.03 13.05
N ALA A 286 13.91 9.56 11.83
CA ALA A 286 12.92 10.21 10.96
C ALA A 286 11.51 10.18 11.59
N LEU A 287 10.91 11.36 11.79
CA LEU A 287 9.57 11.51 12.40
C LEU A 287 8.45 11.69 11.36
N LEU A 288 8.75 12.27 10.20
CA LEU A 288 7.77 12.44 9.12
C LEU A 288 7.14 11.13 8.60
N PRO A 289 7.83 9.96 8.58
CA PRO A 289 7.23 8.70 8.15
C PRO A 289 6.00 8.27 8.96
N PHE A 290 5.80 8.79 10.16
CA PHE A 290 4.56 8.55 10.91
C PHE A 290 3.31 9.10 10.20
N LEU A 291 3.47 10.10 9.32
CA LEU A 291 2.40 10.74 8.58
C LEU A 291 2.19 10.11 7.19
N TRP A 292 3.26 9.87 6.44
CA TRP A 292 3.18 9.41 5.05
C TRP A 292 3.39 7.90 4.88
N ALA A 293 3.78 7.17 5.92
CA ALA A 293 3.78 5.71 5.98
C ALA A 293 3.25 5.21 7.35
N PRO A 294 1.98 5.52 7.67
CA PRO A 294 1.36 5.21 8.96
C PRO A 294 1.07 3.71 9.10
N VAL A 295 0.51 3.30 10.25
CA VAL A 295 0.06 1.92 10.50
C VAL A 295 1.15 0.89 10.19
N GLY A 296 2.39 1.16 10.61
CA GLY A 296 3.52 0.25 10.44
C GLY A 296 4.20 0.29 9.06
N LEU A 297 3.62 0.97 8.06
CA LEU A 297 4.12 0.97 6.69
C LEU A 297 5.53 1.56 6.54
N ARG A 298 5.99 2.40 7.49
CA ARG A 298 7.39 2.85 7.52
C ARG A 298 8.39 1.72 7.79
N TYR A 299 7.94 0.55 8.22
CA TYR A 299 8.75 -0.64 8.44
C TYR A 299 8.42 -1.72 7.40
N HIS A 300 8.27 -1.36 6.12
CA HIS A 300 7.80 -2.27 5.07
C HIS A 300 8.72 -3.48 4.87
N ALA A 301 10.04 -3.31 4.95
CA ALA A 301 10.96 -4.44 4.90
C ALA A 301 10.83 -5.35 6.14
N LEU A 302 10.70 -4.78 7.35
CA LEU A 302 10.45 -5.58 8.55
C LEU A 302 9.11 -6.31 8.47
N HIS A 303 8.11 -5.71 7.84
CA HIS A 303 6.82 -6.34 7.57
C HIS A 303 6.98 -7.54 6.64
N HIS A 304 7.76 -7.44 5.55
CA HIS A 304 8.12 -8.61 4.73
C HIS A 304 8.83 -9.70 5.53
N LEU A 305 9.69 -9.32 6.49
CA LEU A 305 10.38 -10.27 7.38
C LEU A 305 9.43 -10.95 8.39
N LEU A 306 8.45 -10.21 8.92
CA LEU A 306 7.53 -10.63 9.99
C LEU A 306 6.08 -10.18 9.69
N PRO A 307 5.42 -10.73 8.66
CA PRO A 307 4.17 -10.17 8.12
C PRO A 307 2.96 -10.26 9.06
N ARG A 308 3.05 -11.14 10.07
CA ARG A 308 2.00 -11.30 11.10
C ARG A 308 2.22 -10.44 12.33
N LEU A 309 3.28 -9.64 12.37
CA LEU A 309 3.54 -8.79 13.51
C LEU A 309 2.56 -7.59 13.49
N PRO A 310 1.78 -7.38 14.56
CA PRO A 310 0.86 -6.24 14.65
C PRO A 310 1.58 -4.91 14.41
N TYR A 311 1.02 -4.01 13.60
CA TYR A 311 1.72 -2.77 13.24
C TYR A 311 2.21 -1.94 14.43
N HIS A 312 1.47 -1.93 15.55
CA HIS A 312 1.82 -1.17 16.76
C HIS A 312 3.03 -1.76 17.49
N ASN A 313 3.44 -2.98 17.17
CA ASN A 313 4.62 -3.64 17.71
C ASN A 313 5.85 -3.57 16.77
N LEU A 314 5.70 -3.20 15.49
CA LEU A 314 6.81 -3.12 14.53
C LEU A 314 7.93 -2.19 15.00
N GLY A 315 7.59 -1.05 15.62
CA GLY A 315 8.62 -0.15 16.15
C GLY A 315 9.41 -0.75 17.33
N LYS A 316 8.77 -1.56 18.18
CA LYS A 316 9.44 -2.26 19.28
C LYS A 316 10.30 -3.41 18.74
N ALA A 317 9.78 -4.17 17.77
CA ALA A 317 10.52 -5.21 17.09
C ALA A 317 11.76 -4.66 16.38
N HIS A 318 11.61 -3.58 15.59
CA HIS A 318 12.73 -2.94 14.91
C HIS A 318 13.85 -2.56 15.88
N ARG A 319 13.54 -1.83 16.97
CA ARG A 319 14.55 -1.46 17.98
C ARG A 319 15.24 -2.66 18.61
N ARG A 320 14.53 -3.77 18.82
CA ARG A 320 15.10 -4.99 19.38
C ARG A 320 16.01 -5.69 18.37
N LEU A 321 15.54 -5.88 17.14
CA LEU A 321 16.32 -6.50 16.08
C LEU A 321 17.58 -5.70 15.75
N SER A 322 17.47 -4.36 15.65
CA SER A 322 18.64 -3.50 15.39
C SER A 322 19.69 -3.56 16.50
N ARG A 323 19.31 -3.94 17.72
CA ARG A 323 20.23 -4.05 18.87
C ARG A 323 20.88 -5.42 18.95
N GLU A 324 20.10 -6.48 18.77
CA GLU A 324 20.52 -7.86 19.05
C GLU A 324 21.16 -8.53 17.84
N LEU A 325 20.84 -8.10 16.61
CA LEU A 325 21.48 -8.63 15.40
C LEU A 325 22.88 -8.05 15.24
N ALA A 326 23.80 -8.86 14.72
CA ALA A 326 25.15 -8.42 14.43
C ALA A 326 25.15 -7.25 13.43
N ALA A 327 26.08 -6.30 13.60
CA ALA A 327 26.19 -5.12 12.74
C ALA A 327 26.36 -5.44 11.24
N ALA A 328 26.93 -6.62 10.91
CA ALA A 328 27.08 -7.10 9.54
C ALA A 328 25.82 -7.77 8.96
N SER A 329 24.74 -7.89 9.74
CA SER A 329 23.48 -8.51 9.30
C SER A 329 22.87 -7.78 8.11
N SER A 330 22.29 -8.53 7.16
CA SER A 330 21.54 -7.97 6.04
C SER A 330 20.33 -7.15 6.48
N TYR A 331 19.88 -7.31 7.73
CA TYR A 331 18.82 -6.52 8.35
C TYR A 331 19.02 -5.00 8.23
N HIS A 332 20.26 -4.52 8.32
CA HIS A 332 20.57 -3.09 8.32
C HIS A 332 20.64 -2.47 6.91
N ARG A 333 20.53 -3.28 5.84
CA ARG A 333 20.73 -2.83 4.45
C ARG A 333 19.49 -2.24 3.78
N VAL A 334 18.35 -2.28 4.47
CA VAL A 334 17.04 -1.89 3.92
C VAL A 334 16.56 -0.53 4.43
N GLU A 335 17.39 0.22 5.16
CA GLU A 335 17.00 1.49 5.77
C GLU A 335 17.25 2.69 4.86
N GLU A 336 16.28 3.60 4.82
CA GLU A 336 16.36 4.91 4.16
C GLU A 336 16.07 6.03 5.17
N ALA A 337 16.64 7.22 4.94
CA ALA A 337 16.55 8.36 5.86
C ALA A 337 15.20 9.12 5.77
N GLY A 338 14.41 8.90 4.71
CA GLY A 338 13.16 9.61 4.49
C GLY A 338 12.59 9.41 3.09
N LEU A 339 11.39 9.96 2.86
CA LEU A 339 10.71 9.92 1.56
C LEU A 339 11.57 10.57 0.46
N THR A 340 12.05 11.79 0.71
CA THR A 340 12.77 12.58 -0.30
C THR A 340 14.09 11.92 -0.73
N PRO A 341 14.99 11.49 0.18
CA PRO A 341 16.20 10.77 -0.22
C PRO A 341 15.90 9.48 -1.02
N ALA A 342 14.92 8.69 -0.60
CA ALA A 342 14.54 7.45 -1.26
C ALA A 342 13.98 7.71 -2.68
N LEU A 343 13.11 8.71 -2.85
CA LEU A 343 12.62 9.14 -4.16
C LEU A 343 13.77 9.63 -5.05
N ILE A 344 14.66 10.48 -4.53
CA ILE A 344 15.82 10.96 -5.29
C ILE A 344 16.68 9.78 -5.76
N LYS A 345 16.93 8.80 -4.89
CA LYS A 345 17.69 7.58 -5.22
C LYS A 345 17.04 6.80 -6.36
N LEU A 346 15.72 6.58 -6.29
CA LEU A 346 14.96 5.92 -7.36
C LEU A 346 15.04 6.71 -8.67
N PHE A 347 14.72 8.00 -8.65
CA PHE A 347 14.71 8.85 -9.85
C PHE A 347 16.09 9.02 -10.50
N ARG A 348 17.17 9.04 -9.70
CA ARG A 348 18.55 9.04 -10.24
C ARG A 348 18.92 7.70 -10.87
N ARG A 349 18.58 6.59 -10.20
CA ARG A 349 18.86 5.23 -10.67
C ARG A 349 18.19 4.93 -12.01
N VAL A 350 16.92 5.29 -12.17
CA VAL A 350 16.24 5.06 -13.45
C VAL A 350 16.78 5.91 -14.59
N LYS A 351 17.39 7.06 -14.27
CA LYS A 351 18.09 7.90 -15.26
C LYS A 351 19.40 7.25 -15.70
N SER A 352 20.18 6.68 -14.78
CA SER A 352 21.45 6.00 -15.10
C SER A 352 21.24 4.67 -15.82
N ASN A 353 20.14 3.96 -15.54
CA ASN A 353 19.80 2.68 -16.19
C ASN A 353 19.33 2.83 -17.64
N ARG A 354 19.19 4.06 -18.16
CA ARG A 354 19.07 4.28 -19.61
C ARG A 354 20.40 4.01 -20.28
N VAL A 355 20.68 2.75 -20.59
CA VAL A 355 21.70 2.42 -21.59
C VAL A 355 21.28 3.08 -22.91
N PRO A 356 22.15 3.88 -23.57
CA PRO A 356 21.86 4.45 -24.89
C PRO A 356 21.44 3.35 -25.87
N ALA A 357 20.45 3.63 -26.71
CA ALA A 357 19.91 2.68 -27.69
C ALA A 357 21.01 2.06 -28.60
N GLU A 358 22.14 2.73 -28.76
CA GLU A 358 23.29 2.31 -29.57
C GLU A 358 23.99 1.04 -29.06
N VAL A 359 23.90 0.69 -27.77
CA VAL A 359 24.56 -0.53 -27.24
C VAL A 359 23.69 -1.79 -27.39
N ARG A 360 22.38 -1.64 -27.67
CA ARG A 360 21.49 -2.79 -27.92
C ARG A 360 21.69 -3.40 -29.31
N ALA A 361 22.14 -2.63 -30.30
CA ALA A 361 22.41 -3.12 -31.65
C ALA A 361 23.72 -3.92 -31.76
N ALA A 362 24.63 -3.80 -30.79
CA ALA A 362 25.93 -4.49 -30.79
C ALA A 362 25.94 -5.81 -30.00
N ARG A 363 24.77 -6.31 -29.55
CA ARG A 363 24.64 -7.58 -28.82
C ARG A 363 23.52 -8.46 -29.39
N VAL A 364 23.53 -8.62 -30.70
CA VAL A 364 22.89 -9.76 -31.36
C VAL A 364 24.03 -10.54 -32.00
N PRO A 365 24.36 -11.76 -31.53
CA PRO A 365 25.17 -12.68 -32.34
C PRO A 365 24.40 -13.12 -33.59
#